data_AF-A0A2P5NGF7-F1
#
_entry.id   AF-A0A2P5NGF7-F1
#
_cell.length_a   1.000
_cell.length_b   1.000
_cell.length_c   1.000
_cell.angle_alpha   90.00
_cell.angle_beta   90.00
_cell.angle_gamma   90.00
#
_symmetry.space_group_name_H-M   'P 1'
#
loop_
_entity.id
_entity.type
_entity.pdbx_description
1 polymer ?
#
loop_
_entity_poly.entity_id
_entity_poly.type
_entity_poly.pdbx_seq_one_letter_code
_entity_poly.pdbx_strand_id
1 'polypeptide(L)'
;MNINSLNNSAATLISNAQQKLGTAASDIARAPVQNNEVGGTETPKPHELFKAVLSAKEAQNEHSAGVKLLQAENNTIGMLIDESV
;
A
#
# COMPACT_ATOMS: atom_id res chain seq x y z
N MET A 1 8.64 6.09 -26.21
CA MET A 1 8.09 6.10 -24.83
C MET A 1 8.44 4.75 -24.21
N ASN A 2 9.13 4.69 -23.07
CA ASN A 2 9.62 3.42 -22.49
C ASN A 2 8.55 2.83 -21.57
N ILE A 3 7.70 1.99 -22.16
CA ILE A 3 6.51 1.37 -21.54
C ILE A 3 6.93 0.48 -20.34
N ASN A 4 8.09 -0.20 -20.45
CA ASN A 4 8.65 -1.01 -19.36
C ASN A 4 9.00 -0.21 -18.10
N SER A 5 9.27 1.09 -18.20
CA SER A 5 9.65 1.92 -17.06
C SER A 5 8.46 2.25 -16.14
N LEU A 6 7.26 2.40 -16.73
CA LEU A 6 6.03 2.73 -16.00
C LEU A 6 5.49 1.50 -15.26
N ASN A 7 5.49 0.34 -15.93
CA ASN A 7 5.11 -0.93 -15.36
C ASN A 7 5.98 -1.32 -14.15
N ASN A 8 7.31 -1.12 -14.24
CA ASN A 8 8.23 -1.34 -13.13
C ASN A 8 7.99 -0.39 -11.94
N SER A 9 7.66 0.88 -12.23
CA SER A 9 7.35 1.88 -11.20
C SER A 9 6.03 1.57 -10.49
N ALA A 10 5.00 1.16 -11.24
CA ALA A 10 3.72 0.75 -10.69
C ALA A 10 3.84 -0.55 -9.87
N ALA A 11 4.58 -1.54 -10.35
CA ALA A 11 4.85 -2.78 -9.62
C ALA A 11 5.59 -2.51 -8.30
N THR A 12 6.56 -1.59 -8.32
CA THR A 12 7.29 -1.18 -7.11
C THR A 12 6.35 -0.51 -6.09
N LEU A 13 5.48 0.40 -6.53
CA LEU A 13 4.50 1.07 -5.67
C LEU A 13 3.51 0.08 -5.06
N ILE A 14 3.01 -0.87 -5.85
CA ILE A 14 2.08 -1.91 -5.38
C ILE A 14 2.76 -2.84 -4.38
N SER A 15 3.99 -3.28 -4.67
CA SER A 15 4.74 -4.18 -3.78
C SER A 15 5.08 -3.52 -2.44
N ASN A 16 5.53 -2.27 -2.46
CA ASN A 16 5.80 -1.49 -1.25
C ASN A 16 4.52 -1.26 -0.43
N ALA A 17 3.40 -0.95 -1.08
CA ALA A 17 2.11 -0.81 -0.42
C ALA A 17 1.64 -2.11 0.24
N GLN A 18 1.79 -3.25 -0.43
CA GLN A 18 1.44 -4.56 0.14
C GLN A 18 2.28 -4.88 1.38
N GLN A 19 3.58 -4.60 1.34
CA GLN A 19 4.46 -4.80 2.49
C GLN A 19 4.06 -3.89 3.66
N LYS A 20 3.82 -2.60 3.43
CA LYS A 20 3.37 -1.65 4.45
C LYS A 20 2.02 -2.04 5.05
N LEU A 21 1.07 -2.48 4.24
CA LEU A 21 -0.23 -2.98 4.71
C LEU A 21 -0.07 -4.22 5.59
N GLY A 22 0.80 -5.16 5.20
CA GLY A 22 1.09 -6.35 6.01
C GLY A 22 1.66 -5.99 7.38
N THR A 23 2.64 -5.08 7.42
CA THR A 23 3.21 -4.58 8.68
C THR A 23 2.16 -3.84 9.53
N ALA A 24 1.42 -2.90 8.94
CA ALA A 24 0.39 -2.14 9.64
C ALA A 24 -0.74 -3.04 10.18
N ALA A 25 -1.17 -4.04 9.42
CA ALA A 25 -2.16 -5.02 9.86
C ALA A 25 -1.64 -5.88 11.03
N SER A 26 -0.38 -6.30 10.98
CA SER A 26 0.29 -7.02 12.07
C SER A 26 0.37 -6.15 13.35
N ASP A 27 0.72 -4.87 13.21
CA ASP A 27 0.80 -3.94 14.33
C ASP A 27 -0.58 -3.66 14.95
N ILE A 28 -1.62 -3.47 14.13
CA ILE A 28 -3.00 -3.33 14.60
C ILE A 28 -3.47 -4.60 15.32
N ALA A 29 -3.12 -5.79 14.81
CA ALA A 29 -3.50 -7.06 15.41
C ALA A 29 -2.74 -7.35 16.72
N ARG A 30 -1.49 -6.86 16.85
CA ARG A 30 -0.67 -7.01 18.05
C ARG A 30 -0.97 -5.99 19.14
N ALA A 31 -1.44 -4.79 18.78
CA ALA A 31 -1.79 -3.73 19.72
C ALA A 31 -2.76 -4.16 20.86
N PRO A 32 -3.78 -5.00 20.64
CA PRO A 32 -4.61 -5.51 21.73
C PRO A 32 -3.97 -6.69 22.49
N VAL A 33 -3.09 -7.48 21.87
CA VAL A 33 -2.50 -8.68 22.48
C VAL A 33 -1.37 -8.35 23.44
N GLN A 34 -0.56 -7.32 23.14
CA GLN A 34 0.45 -6.78 24.08
C GLN A 34 -0.17 -6.26 25.39
N ASN A 35 -1.48 -5.95 25.42
CA ASN A 35 -2.18 -5.53 26.64
C ASN A 35 -2.62 -6.66 27.56
N ASN A 36 -2.66 -7.88 27.03
CA ASN A 36 -3.06 -9.06 27.78
C ASN A 36 -1.86 -9.87 28.27
N GLU A 37 -0.62 -9.37 28.08
CA GLU A 37 0.55 -9.86 28.77
C GLU A 37 0.47 -9.45 30.25
N VAL A 38 0.06 -10.39 31.09
CA VAL A 38 -0.02 -10.26 32.55
C VAL A 38 1.30 -9.75 33.12
N GLY A 39 1.38 -8.44 33.41
CA GLY A 39 2.57 -7.78 33.96
C GLY A 39 3.05 -6.53 33.20
N GLY A 40 2.46 -6.18 32.05
CA GLY A 40 2.78 -4.93 31.35
C GLY A 40 2.24 -3.70 32.08
N THR A 41 3.12 -2.75 32.45
CA THR A 41 2.77 -1.52 33.19
C THR A 41 2.26 -0.38 32.30
N GLU A 42 2.13 -0.56 31.00
CA GLU A 42 1.74 0.51 30.08
C GLU A 42 0.39 0.23 29.42
N THR A 43 -0.55 1.15 29.66
CA THR A 43 -1.81 1.25 28.92
C THR A 43 -1.51 1.60 27.46
N PRO A 44 -2.23 1.06 26.45
CA PRO A 44 -2.08 1.46 25.06
C PRO A 44 -2.15 2.96 24.92
N LYS A 45 -1.11 3.57 24.38
CA LYS A 45 -1.22 4.95 23.92
C LYS A 45 -1.99 4.89 22.60
N PRO A 46 -3.19 5.50 22.48
CA PRO A 46 -3.98 5.50 21.25
C PRO A 46 -3.17 5.95 20.02
N HIS A 47 -2.12 6.75 20.25
CA HIS A 47 -1.15 7.21 19.27
C HIS A 47 -0.46 6.10 18.45
N GLU A 48 -0.28 4.89 18.98
CA GLU A 48 0.38 3.80 18.24
C GLU A 48 -0.56 3.15 17.21
N LEU A 49 -1.85 3.01 17.56
CA LEU A 49 -2.88 2.61 16.60
C LEU A 49 -3.06 3.67 15.50
N PHE A 50 -2.97 4.96 15.84
CA PHE A 50 -3.02 6.03 14.84
C PHE A 50 -1.89 5.94 13.81
N LYS A 51 -0.66 5.60 14.24
CA LYS A 51 0.48 5.42 13.31
C LYS A 51 0.26 4.25 12.37
N ALA A 52 -0.21 3.11 12.88
CA ALA A 52 -0.47 1.94 12.05
C ALA A 52 -1.61 2.18 11.05
N VAL A 53 -2.69 2.86 11.47
CA VAL A 53 -3.79 3.24 10.59
C VAL A 53 -3.37 4.27 9.54
N LEU A 54 -2.55 5.26 9.91
CA LEU A 54 -2.00 6.24 8.97
C LEU A 54 -1.11 5.56 7.92
N SER A 55 -0.21 4.67 8.37
CA SER A 55 0.64 3.86 7.49
C SER A 55 -0.18 3.00 6.52
N ALA A 56 -1.26 2.36 7.01
CA ALA A 56 -2.19 1.62 6.17
C ALA A 56 -2.88 2.52 5.12
N LYS A 57 -3.21 3.76 5.48
CA LYS A 57 -3.83 4.72 4.56
C LYS A 57 -2.87 5.21 3.49
N GLU A 58 -1.63 5.50 3.86
CA GLU A 58 -0.56 5.87 2.93
C GLU A 58 -0.29 4.73 1.94
N ALA A 59 -0.21 3.49 2.44
CA ALA A 59 -0.05 2.31 1.60
C ALA A 59 -1.24 2.12 0.64
N GLN A 60 -2.48 2.35 1.10
CA GLN A 60 -3.65 2.33 0.21
C GLN A 60 -3.54 3.37 -0.91
N ASN A 61 -3.06 4.58 -0.61
CA ASN A 61 -2.86 5.62 -1.61
C ASN A 61 -1.75 5.25 -2.62
N GLU A 62 -0.63 4.70 -2.16
CA GLU A 62 0.46 4.20 -3.02
C GLU A 62 -0.03 3.07 -3.94
N HIS A 63 -0.82 2.13 -3.41
CA HIS A 63 -1.43 1.07 -4.21
C HIS A 63 -2.39 1.65 -5.26
N SER A 64 -3.27 2.57 -4.87
CA SER A 64 -4.22 3.22 -5.79
C SER A 64 -3.50 3.98 -6.90
N ALA A 65 -2.41 4.68 -6.58
CA ALA A 65 -1.58 5.37 -7.56
C ALA A 65 -0.92 4.37 -8.53
N GLY A 66 -0.37 3.26 -8.02
CA GLY A 66 0.18 2.18 -8.85
C GLY A 66 -0.85 1.59 -9.82
N VAL A 67 -2.07 1.31 -9.35
CA VAL A 67 -3.16 0.79 -10.21
C VAL A 67 -3.55 1.81 -11.29
N LYS A 68 -3.64 3.10 -10.95
CA LYS A 68 -3.94 4.15 -11.92
C LYS A 68 -2.86 4.28 -12.99
N LEU A 69 -1.58 4.12 -12.63
CA LEU A 69 -0.48 4.10 -13.59
C LEU A 69 -0.62 2.92 -14.57
N LEU A 70 -0.93 1.71 -14.07
CA LEU A 70 -1.18 0.55 -14.93
C LEU A 70 -2.39 0.76 -15.86
N GLN A 71 -3.45 1.40 -15.36
CA GLN A 71 -4.64 1.66 -16.17
C GLN A 71 -4.38 2.73 -17.24
N ALA A 72 -3.63 3.78 -16.92
CA ALA A 72 -3.20 4.78 -17.90
C ALA A 72 -2.29 4.17 -18.98
N GLU A 73 -1.40 3.27 -18.58
CA GLU A 73 -0.55 2.50 -19.51
C GLU A 73 -1.38 1.61 -20.43
N ASN A 74 -2.33 0.85 -19.88
CA ASN A 74 -3.23 -0.01 -20.65
C ASN A 74 -4.08 0.80 -21.65
N ASN A 75 -4.58 1.97 -21.26
CA ASN A 75 -5.31 2.87 -22.15
C ASN A 75 -4.41 3.43 -23.27
N THR A 76 -3.15 3.75 -22.96
CA THR A 76 -2.19 4.25 -23.96
C THR A 76 -1.86 3.18 -24.99
N ILE A 77 -1.63 1.94 -24.55
CA ILE A 77 -1.41 0.79 -25.46
C ILE A 77 -2.66 0.53 -26.29
N GLY A 78 -3.85 0.54 -25.67
CA GLY A 78 -5.12 0.36 -26.37
C GLY A 78 -5.35 1.40 -27.47
N MET A 79 -5.10 2.69 -27.20
CA MET A 79 -5.19 3.74 -28.21
C MET A 79 -4.17 3.55 -29.35
N LEU A 80 -2.94 3.14 -29.05
CA LEU A 80 -1.94 2.86 -30.09
C LEU A 80 -2.36 1.71 -31.01
N ILE A 81 -2.97 0.66 -30.45
CA ILE A 81 -3.44 -0.50 -31.22
C ILE A 81 -4.63 -0.10 -32.10
N ASP A 82 -5.57 0.67 -31.56
CA ASP A 82 -6.78 1.12 -32.27
C ASP A 82 -6.45 2.11 -33.42
N GLU A 83 -5.40 2.93 -33.28
CA GLU A 83 -4.91 3.81 -34.35
C GLU A 83 -4.21 3.05 -35.49
N SER A 84 -3.80 1.80 -35.25
CA SER A 84 -3.05 0.97 -36.21
C SER A 84 -3.88 -0.03 -37.02
N VAL A 85 -5.22 0.04 -36.92
CA VAL A 85 -6.19 -0.82 -37.63
C VAL A 85 -7.02 -0.04 -38.63
#